data_AF-A0A8T6UYU2-F1
#
_entry.id   AF-A0A8T6UYU2-F1
#
_cell.length_a   1.000
_cell.length_b   1.000
_cell.length_c   1.000
_cell.angle_alpha   90.00
_cell.angle_beta   90.00
_cell.angle_gamma   90.00
#
_symmetry.space_group_name_H-M   'P 1'
#
loop_
_entity.id
_entity.type
_entity.pdbx_description
1 polymer ?
#
loop_
_entity_poly.entity_id
_entity_poly.type
_entity_poly.pdbx_seq_one_letter_code
_entity_poly.pdbx_strand_id
1 'polypeptide(L)'
;MLPKELLVVKRWGSRIAPKYAKPRLYCPLAEKILKIFKEEVGKSKEVLLSKLEELEDWRNYKLIRGLTELLVRQCTFEEVGKVPPEKVRRELFDRGFVTSQNERNNIIKDVARDLGISSEDVEQAFFADLDKNKILKSPPQLSATELLQKYNFSLTQTLLFNANNLQFEVSGNYQEIFRCIKFLGLMYDVEGQQEALRTEVTGPASLFRKTRKYGTKLAKLLPAILKARTWKLHAEIEQKVRDEPKIYIFKLDSSKGELLGVEPMEEVKFDSLIEEDFAKKLQGIAKDWQIEREPELLVAGKKVIIPDFVIKKGDTNLFVEIVGFWTKDYLDSKLEKLKDLEREILLFVNEKLKCTKADFKQHREDVIFYRRKISAEDILPRIRKIEESTKKKELKQLNSVDITLKDGVTVEELAGEMGISPSVAKEMLKKKVETSEQYHLISGRVTHQTTLDELKRQITELSDMRLKNVTETLQNAGFDIEVLRKLGYTVEWRGLDPEKATVKERRV
;
A
#
# COMPACT_ATOMS: atom_id res chain seq x y z
N MET A 1 -9.94 -2.23 20.04
CA MET A 1 -10.99 -1.22 20.29
C MET A 1 -12.00 -1.74 21.30
N LEU A 2 -12.35 -0.94 22.31
CA LEU A 2 -13.29 -1.32 23.37
C LEU A 2 -14.75 -1.06 22.94
N PRO A 3 -15.71 -1.77 23.54
CA PRO A 3 -17.11 -1.39 23.47
C PRO A 3 -17.35 0.01 24.07
N LYS A 4 -18.35 0.75 23.56
CA LYS A 4 -18.59 2.16 23.94
C LYS A 4 -19.02 2.30 25.41
N GLU A 5 -19.69 1.31 25.95
CA GLU A 5 -20.13 1.21 27.34
C GLU A 5 -18.96 1.18 28.33
N LEU A 6 -17.81 0.63 27.90
CA LEU A 6 -16.57 0.59 28.67
C LEU A 6 -15.70 1.84 28.49
N LEU A 7 -16.12 2.80 27.66
CA LEU A 7 -15.41 4.07 27.51
C LEU A 7 -15.48 4.89 28.81
N VAL A 8 -14.32 5.22 29.34
CA VAL A 8 -14.16 6.09 30.52
C VAL A 8 -13.45 7.37 30.12
N VAL A 9 -14.15 8.49 30.27
CA VAL A 9 -13.66 9.82 29.89
C VAL A 9 -13.83 10.80 31.03
N LYS A 10 -12.93 11.76 31.10
CA LYS A 10 -13.10 12.99 31.88
C LYS A 10 -13.49 14.13 30.93
N ARG A 11 -14.38 14.99 31.40
CA ARG A 11 -14.90 16.16 30.67
C ARG A 11 -14.72 17.40 31.53
N TRP A 12 -14.23 18.48 30.95
CA TRP A 12 -14.08 19.76 31.64
C TRP A 12 -14.17 20.90 30.63
N GLY A 13 -15.09 21.84 30.85
CA GLY A 13 -15.42 22.88 29.86
C GLY A 13 -15.80 22.26 28.51
N SER A 14 -15.10 22.66 27.45
CA SER A 14 -15.22 22.12 26.09
C SER A 14 -14.28 20.94 25.79
N ARG A 15 -13.49 20.45 26.76
CA ARG A 15 -12.51 19.38 26.55
C ARG A 15 -13.01 18.02 27.00
N ILE A 16 -12.54 17.00 26.31
CA ILE A 16 -12.73 15.58 26.67
C ILE A 16 -11.40 14.85 26.56
N ALA A 17 -11.13 13.91 27.46
CA ALA A 17 -10.00 13.01 27.33
C ALA A 17 -10.27 11.66 27.99
N PRO A 18 -9.65 10.57 27.52
CA PRO A 18 -9.75 9.28 28.20
C PRO A 18 -9.15 9.35 29.60
N LYS A 19 -9.72 8.58 30.54
CA LYS A 19 -9.13 8.37 31.87
C LYS A 19 -8.10 7.23 31.77
N TYR A 20 -6.90 7.56 31.30
CA TYR A 20 -5.83 6.58 31.13
C TYR A 20 -5.44 5.88 32.43
N ALA A 21 -5.24 4.56 32.34
CA ALA A 21 -4.66 3.74 33.39
C ALA A 21 -3.14 3.96 33.41
N LYS A 22 -2.65 4.59 34.48
CA LYS A 22 -1.21 4.85 34.68
C LYS A 22 -0.50 3.59 35.18
N PRO A 23 0.61 3.14 34.55
CA PRO A 23 1.35 1.96 34.98
C PRO A 23 1.68 1.95 36.48
N ARG A 24 2.21 3.05 37.01
CA ARG A 24 2.56 3.18 38.45
C ARG A 24 1.42 2.87 39.42
N LEU A 25 0.16 3.06 39.01
CA LEU A 25 -1.01 2.83 39.86
C LEU A 25 -1.67 1.48 39.58
N TYR A 26 -1.65 1.02 38.34
CA TYR A 26 -2.50 -0.10 37.89
C TYR A 26 -1.72 -1.36 37.50
N CYS A 27 -0.37 -1.34 37.47
CA CYS A 27 0.40 -2.56 37.21
C CYS A 27 0.06 -3.70 38.19
N PRO A 28 -0.05 -3.48 39.52
CA PRO A 28 -0.40 -4.57 40.44
C PRO A 28 -1.76 -5.22 40.13
N LEU A 29 -2.76 -4.42 39.72
CA LEU A 29 -4.06 -4.93 39.31
C LEU A 29 -3.95 -5.74 38.00
N ALA A 30 -3.23 -5.21 37.01
CA ALA A 30 -3.02 -5.88 35.74
C ALA A 30 -2.24 -7.21 35.90
N GLU A 31 -1.23 -7.25 36.76
CA GLU A 31 -0.50 -8.47 37.13
C GLU A 31 -1.43 -9.51 37.78
N LYS A 32 -2.29 -9.07 38.70
CA LYS A 32 -3.29 -9.95 39.32
C LYS A 32 -4.25 -10.55 38.29
N ILE A 33 -4.75 -9.74 37.35
CA ILE A 33 -5.62 -10.21 36.27
C ILE A 33 -4.88 -11.22 35.38
N LEU A 34 -3.65 -10.90 34.93
CA LEU A 34 -2.84 -11.79 34.11
C LEU A 34 -2.54 -13.12 34.83
N LYS A 35 -2.32 -13.08 36.14
CA LYS A 35 -2.13 -14.26 36.98
C LYS A 35 -3.37 -15.16 36.98
N ILE A 36 -4.57 -14.59 37.13
CA ILE A 36 -5.83 -15.35 37.06
C ILE A 36 -5.94 -16.08 35.70
N PHE A 37 -5.66 -15.40 34.58
CA PHE A 37 -5.68 -16.05 33.27
C PHE A 37 -4.70 -17.24 33.17
N LYS A 38 -3.54 -17.16 33.83
CA LYS A 38 -2.55 -18.27 33.86
C LYS A 38 -3.01 -19.42 34.76
N GLU A 39 -3.66 -19.12 35.89
CA GLU A 39 -4.14 -20.13 36.84
C GLU A 39 -5.41 -20.85 36.34
N GLU A 40 -6.24 -20.18 35.53
CA GLU A 40 -7.48 -20.74 34.98
C GLU A 40 -7.31 -21.46 33.62
N VAL A 41 -6.08 -21.74 33.19
CA VAL A 41 -5.85 -22.58 32.00
C VAL A 41 -6.48 -23.96 32.24
N GLY A 42 -7.27 -24.43 31.28
CA GLY A 42 -8.05 -25.67 31.40
C GLY A 42 -9.42 -25.50 32.08
N LYS A 43 -9.81 -24.28 32.48
CA LYS A 43 -11.16 -23.96 32.98
C LYS A 43 -12.02 -23.31 31.91
N SER A 44 -13.34 -23.29 32.15
CA SER A 44 -14.29 -22.63 31.25
C SER A 44 -14.18 -21.11 31.31
N LYS A 45 -14.56 -20.46 30.21
CA LYS A 45 -14.62 -19.01 30.12
C LYS A 45 -15.53 -18.42 31.21
N GLU A 46 -16.64 -19.08 31.56
CA GLU A 46 -17.52 -18.67 32.65
C GLU A 46 -16.79 -18.62 33.99
N VAL A 47 -16.06 -19.68 34.36
CA VAL A 47 -15.29 -19.73 35.62
C VAL A 47 -14.23 -18.62 35.67
N LEU A 48 -13.52 -18.41 34.55
CA LEU A 48 -12.54 -17.33 34.42
C LEU A 48 -13.19 -15.95 34.62
N LEU A 49 -14.31 -15.69 33.94
CA LEU A 49 -14.99 -14.39 34.02
C LEU A 49 -15.56 -14.14 35.42
N SER A 50 -16.14 -15.15 36.08
CA SER A 50 -16.63 -15.03 37.46
C SER A 50 -15.52 -14.65 38.44
N LYS A 51 -14.33 -15.26 38.32
CA LYS A 51 -13.17 -14.89 39.15
C LYS A 51 -12.68 -13.46 38.93
N LEU A 52 -12.81 -12.95 37.71
CA LEU A 52 -12.47 -11.56 37.39
C LEU A 52 -13.53 -10.59 37.90
N GLU A 53 -14.81 -10.98 37.91
CA GLU A 53 -15.91 -10.20 38.46
C GLU A 53 -15.77 -9.98 39.97
N GLU A 54 -15.23 -10.95 40.71
CA GLU A 54 -14.92 -10.80 42.15
C GLU A 54 -13.90 -9.68 42.45
N LEU A 55 -13.13 -9.22 41.45
CA LEU A 55 -12.22 -8.10 41.59
C LEU A 55 -12.90 -6.73 41.38
N GLU A 56 -14.13 -6.73 40.87
CA GLU A 56 -14.86 -5.52 40.52
C GLU A 56 -15.42 -4.81 41.76
N ASP A 57 -15.24 -3.50 41.78
CA ASP A 57 -15.96 -2.56 42.64
C ASP A 57 -16.61 -1.47 41.79
N TRP A 58 -17.43 -0.63 42.43
CA TRP A 58 -18.14 0.46 41.76
C TRP A 58 -17.21 1.48 41.07
N ARG A 59 -15.91 1.52 41.40
CA ARG A 59 -14.92 2.46 40.84
C ARG A 59 -14.12 1.88 39.69
N ASN A 60 -13.86 0.57 39.70
CA ASN A 60 -12.90 -0.08 38.81
C ASN A 60 -13.54 -1.03 37.78
N TYR A 61 -14.84 -1.35 37.90
CA TYR A 61 -15.48 -2.37 37.05
C TYR A 61 -15.25 -2.14 35.55
N LYS A 62 -15.35 -0.90 35.05
CA LYS A 62 -15.09 -0.58 33.64
C LYS A 62 -13.65 -0.85 33.22
N LEU A 63 -12.69 -0.59 34.10
CA LEU A 63 -11.28 -0.87 33.84
C LEU A 63 -11.06 -2.37 33.77
N ILE A 64 -11.54 -3.13 34.75
CA ILE A 64 -11.37 -4.58 34.80
C ILE A 64 -12.01 -5.24 33.57
N ARG A 65 -13.27 -4.93 33.27
CA ARG A 65 -13.95 -5.42 32.07
C ARG A 65 -13.20 -5.05 30.79
N GLY A 66 -12.67 -3.82 30.72
CA GLY A 66 -11.88 -3.37 29.57
C GLY A 66 -10.57 -4.13 29.40
N LEU A 67 -9.86 -4.43 30.49
CA LEU A 67 -8.64 -5.26 30.46
C LEU A 67 -8.97 -6.70 30.09
N THR A 68 -10.00 -7.28 30.71
CA THR A 68 -10.49 -8.64 30.43
C THR A 68 -10.86 -8.82 28.96
N GLU A 69 -11.60 -7.87 28.39
CA GLU A 69 -12.00 -7.91 26.97
C GLU A 69 -10.79 -7.94 26.02
N LEU A 70 -9.71 -7.23 26.36
CA LEU A 70 -8.48 -7.23 25.55
C LEU A 70 -7.73 -8.56 25.66
N LEU A 71 -7.68 -9.15 26.86
CA LEU A 71 -7.01 -10.43 27.10
C LEU A 71 -7.77 -11.60 26.46
N VAL A 72 -9.10 -11.63 26.59
CA VAL A 72 -9.95 -12.68 25.98
C VAL A 72 -9.73 -12.77 24.47
N ARG A 73 -9.54 -11.64 23.78
CA ARG A 73 -9.27 -11.61 22.33
C ARG A 73 -7.89 -12.18 21.94
N GLN A 74 -6.98 -12.31 22.89
CA GLN A 74 -5.64 -12.88 22.67
C GLN A 74 -5.52 -14.33 23.16
N CYS A 75 -6.59 -14.87 23.75
CA CYS A 75 -6.62 -16.25 24.23
C CYS A 75 -7.22 -17.17 23.18
N THR A 76 -6.78 -18.44 23.17
CA THR A 76 -7.46 -19.50 22.42
C THR A 76 -8.43 -20.22 23.36
N PHE A 77 -9.71 -20.23 22.96
CA PHE A 77 -10.77 -21.00 23.63
C PHE A 77 -11.22 -22.13 22.72
N GLU A 78 -11.30 -23.33 23.25
CA GLU A 78 -11.68 -24.53 22.52
C GLU A 78 -12.94 -25.18 23.09
N GLU A 79 -13.71 -25.77 22.20
CA GLU A 79 -14.82 -26.65 22.56
C GLU A 79 -14.23 -28.00 22.98
N VAL A 80 -14.65 -28.50 24.14
CA VAL A 80 -14.16 -29.79 24.66
C VAL A 80 -15.29 -30.81 24.60
N GLY A 81 -15.06 -31.88 23.83
CA GLY A 81 -16.00 -32.99 23.70
C GLY A 81 -15.51 -33.99 22.67
N LYS A 82 -15.76 -35.29 22.91
CA LYS A 82 -15.44 -36.37 21.96
C LYS A 82 -16.41 -36.42 20.78
N VAL A 83 -17.60 -35.86 20.96
CA VAL A 83 -18.71 -35.87 20.02
C VAL A 83 -19.23 -34.44 19.86
N PRO A 84 -19.60 -34.01 18.64
CA PRO A 84 -20.20 -32.69 18.42
C PRO A 84 -21.44 -32.45 19.32
N PRO A 85 -21.54 -31.30 20.01
CA PRO A 85 -22.65 -30.98 20.92
C PRO A 85 -24.04 -31.11 20.29
N GLU A 86 -24.17 -30.73 19.01
CA GLU A 86 -25.43 -30.86 18.26
C GLU A 86 -25.92 -32.31 18.18
N LYS A 87 -25.00 -33.26 17.93
CA LYS A 87 -25.34 -34.69 17.84
C LYS A 87 -25.82 -35.20 19.21
N VAL A 88 -25.13 -34.81 20.27
CA VAL A 88 -25.51 -35.19 21.65
C VAL A 88 -26.89 -34.64 21.99
N ARG A 89 -27.18 -33.37 21.68
CA ARG A 89 -28.48 -32.74 21.91
C ARG A 89 -29.60 -33.44 21.14
N ARG A 90 -29.36 -33.79 19.86
CA ARG A 90 -30.34 -34.52 19.05
C ARG A 90 -30.70 -35.88 19.67
N GLU A 91 -29.70 -36.71 19.98
CA GLU A 91 -29.92 -38.04 20.56
C GLU A 91 -30.66 -37.99 21.91
N LEU A 92 -30.37 -36.98 22.73
CA LEU A 92 -31.08 -36.79 24.01
C LEU A 92 -32.52 -36.31 23.80
N PHE A 93 -32.74 -35.32 22.94
CA PHE A 93 -34.08 -34.76 22.72
C PHE A 93 -35.01 -35.70 21.95
N ASP A 94 -34.49 -36.59 21.10
CA ASP A 94 -35.27 -37.62 20.42
C ASP A 94 -35.89 -38.63 21.41
N ARG A 95 -35.36 -38.72 22.63
CA ARG A 95 -35.89 -39.57 23.72
C ARG A 95 -36.94 -38.85 24.59
N GLY A 96 -37.31 -37.63 24.23
CA GLY A 96 -38.33 -36.83 24.92
C GLY A 96 -37.80 -36.05 26.13
N PHE A 97 -38.71 -35.49 26.91
CA PHE A 97 -38.38 -34.79 28.15
C PHE A 97 -38.47 -35.74 29.34
N VAL A 98 -37.69 -35.45 30.37
CA VAL A 98 -37.66 -36.24 31.61
C VAL A 98 -38.31 -35.48 32.74
N THR A 99 -38.96 -36.19 33.65
CA THR A 99 -39.64 -35.61 34.82
C THR A 99 -39.05 -36.05 36.15
N SER A 100 -38.11 -37.02 36.13
CA SER A 100 -37.41 -37.51 37.32
C SER A 100 -35.90 -37.67 37.09
N GLN A 101 -35.11 -37.62 38.16
CA GLN A 101 -33.65 -37.80 38.08
C GLN A 101 -33.25 -39.21 37.62
N ASN A 102 -34.03 -40.24 38.02
CA ASN A 102 -33.76 -41.61 37.60
C ASN A 102 -33.95 -41.79 36.10
N GLU A 103 -35.04 -41.24 35.55
CA GLU A 103 -35.32 -41.24 34.12
C GLU A 103 -34.23 -40.50 33.33
N ARG A 104 -33.83 -39.30 33.81
CA ARG A 104 -32.70 -38.53 33.25
C ARG A 104 -31.42 -39.36 33.16
N ASN A 105 -31.03 -39.99 34.28
CA ASN A 105 -29.79 -40.74 34.35
C ASN A 105 -29.81 -41.99 33.45
N ASN A 106 -30.96 -42.63 33.29
CA ASN A 106 -31.11 -43.78 32.38
C ASN A 106 -30.97 -43.34 30.92
N ILE A 107 -31.66 -42.26 30.51
CA ILE A 107 -31.56 -41.71 29.15
C ILE A 107 -30.11 -41.30 28.81
N ILE A 108 -29.42 -40.63 29.73
CA ILE A 108 -28.01 -40.24 29.53
C ILE A 108 -27.13 -41.49 29.36
N LYS A 109 -27.35 -42.55 30.15
CA LYS A 109 -26.61 -43.81 30.01
C LYS A 109 -26.86 -44.50 28.68
N ASP A 110 -28.09 -44.45 28.18
CA ASP A 110 -28.43 -45.04 26.89
C ASP A 110 -27.82 -44.26 25.73
N VAL A 111 -27.92 -42.92 25.76
CA VAL A 111 -27.24 -42.06 24.75
C VAL A 111 -25.72 -42.24 24.81
N ALA A 112 -25.15 -42.33 26.01
CA ALA A 112 -23.72 -42.57 26.19
C ALA A 112 -23.29 -43.90 25.53
N ARG A 113 -24.08 -44.97 25.72
CA ARG A 113 -23.86 -46.27 25.09
C ARG A 113 -23.93 -46.18 23.56
N ASP A 114 -24.95 -45.52 23.02
CA ASP A 114 -25.16 -45.39 21.58
C ASP A 114 -24.06 -44.56 20.89
N LEU A 115 -23.56 -43.54 21.58
CA LEU A 115 -22.50 -42.67 21.09
C LEU A 115 -21.09 -43.21 21.38
N GLY A 116 -20.96 -44.30 22.14
CA GLY A 116 -19.67 -44.90 22.49
C GLY A 116 -18.81 -44.04 23.42
N ILE A 117 -19.43 -43.25 24.30
CA ILE A 117 -18.76 -42.34 25.25
C ILE A 117 -19.30 -42.56 26.68
N SER A 118 -18.72 -41.91 27.69
CA SER A 118 -19.26 -42.01 29.06
C SER A 118 -20.46 -41.09 29.28
N SER A 119 -21.24 -41.35 30.34
CA SER A 119 -22.35 -40.47 30.73
C SER A 119 -21.86 -39.06 31.08
N GLU A 120 -20.68 -38.95 31.69
CA GLU A 120 -20.02 -37.68 31.99
C GLU A 120 -19.61 -36.96 30.69
N ASP A 121 -19.11 -37.67 29.68
CA ASP A 121 -18.77 -37.09 28.38
C ASP A 121 -20.02 -36.56 27.66
N VAL A 122 -21.17 -37.23 27.78
CA VAL A 122 -22.47 -36.74 27.26
C VAL A 122 -22.85 -35.43 27.93
N GLU A 123 -22.78 -35.36 29.25
CA GLU A 123 -23.12 -34.16 30.01
C GLU A 123 -22.17 -32.99 29.70
N GLN A 124 -20.87 -33.25 29.59
CA GLN A 124 -19.88 -32.23 29.23
C GLN A 124 -20.07 -31.71 27.80
N ALA A 125 -20.36 -32.60 26.84
CA ALA A 125 -20.53 -32.23 25.45
C ALA A 125 -21.82 -31.43 25.19
N PHE A 126 -22.87 -31.60 25.99
CA PHE A 126 -24.21 -31.06 25.74
C PHE A 126 -24.25 -29.55 25.43
N PHE A 127 -23.46 -28.76 26.16
CA PHE A 127 -23.35 -27.31 25.99
C PHE A 127 -21.91 -26.84 25.70
N ALA A 128 -21.02 -27.71 25.22
CA ALA A 128 -19.62 -27.37 25.02
C ALA A 128 -19.38 -26.31 23.93
N ASP A 129 -20.34 -26.13 23.02
CA ASP A 129 -20.35 -25.13 21.94
C ASP A 129 -20.73 -23.72 22.40
N LEU A 130 -21.36 -23.56 23.58
CA LEU A 130 -21.67 -22.25 24.13
C LEU A 130 -20.37 -21.50 24.48
N ASP A 131 -20.23 -20.25 24.04
CA ASP A 131 -19.01 -19.44 24.23
C ASP A 131 -18.53 -19.39 25.70
N LYS A 132 -19.46 -19.33 26.66
CA LYS A 132 -19.16 -19.33 28.09
C LYS A 132 -18.56 -20.66 28.61
N ASN A 133 -18.84 -21.77 27.93
CA ASN A 133 -18.37 -23.11 28.31
C ASN A 133 -17.07 -23.50 27.63
N LYS A 134 -16.61 -22.75 26.62
CA LYS A 134 -15.34 -23.00 25.95
C LYS A 134 -14.18 -22.92 26.95
N ILE A 135 -13.22 -23.82 26.80
CA ILE A 135 -12.11 -24.00 27.74
C ILE A 135 -10.92 -23.16 27.29
N LEU A 136 -10.32 -22.42 28.22
CA LEU A 136 -9.10 -21.66 27.98
C LEU A 136 -7.92 -22.61 27.76
N LYS A 137 -7.29 -22.56 26.59
CA LYS A 137 -6.12 -23.40 26.25
C LYS A 137 -4.80 -22.66 26.36
N SER A 138 -4.75 -21.44 25.86
CA SER A 138 -3.56 -20.60 25.89
C SER A 138 -3.85 -19.29 26.64
N PRO A 139 -3.11 -18.98 27.72
CA PRO A 139 -3.22 -17.70 28.38
C PRO A 139 -2.56 -16.59 27.53
N PRO A 140 -2.89 -15.32 27.79
CA PRO A 140 -2.32 -14.20 27.06
C PRO A 140 -0.83 -14.04 27.39
N GLN A 141 -0.03 -13.71 26.36
CA GLN A 141 1.42 -13.50 26.47
C GLN A 141 1.73 -11.99 26.50
N LEU A 142 1.29 -11.31 27.56
CA LEU A 142 1.53 -9.88 27.77
C LEU A 142 2.10 -9.61 29.15
N SER A 143 2.95 -8.60 29.26
CA SER A 143 3.26 -7.95 30.53
C SER A 143 2.12 -7.03 30.97
N ALA A 144 2.10 -6.70 32.27
CA ALA A 144 1.12 -5.76 32.81
C ALA A 144 1.23 -4.37 32.17
N THR A 145 2.44 -3.90 31.88
CA THR A 145 2.68 -2.62 31.22
C THR A 145 2.09 -2.61 29.80
N GLU A 146 2.36 -3.65 29.00
CA GLU A 146 1.82 -3.77 27.64
C GLU A 146 0.29 -3.86 27.64
N LEU A 147 -0.31 -4.59 28.60
CA LEU A 147 -1.75 -4.66 28.75
C LEU A 147 -2.37 -3.27 29.04
N LEU A 148 -1.75 -2.49 29.93
CA LEU A 148 -2.23 -1.13 30.23
C LEU A 148 -2.05 -0.17 29.04
N GLN A 149 -0.95 -0.29 28.29
CA GLN A 149 -0.74 0.44 27.03
C GLN A 149 -1.84 0.12 26.02
N LYS A 150 -2.09 -1.18 25.77
CA LYS A 150 -3.20 -1.67 24.92
C LYS A 150 -4.55 -1.13 25.37
N TYR A 151 -4.81 -1.10 26.68
CA TYR A 151 -6.03 -0.53 27.23
C TYR A 151 -6.15 0.97 26.92
N ASN A 152 -5.12 1.76 27.20
CA ASN A 152 -5.13 3.20 26.94
C ASN A 152 -5.27 3.52 25.44
N PHE A 153 -4.58 2.77 24.59
CA PHE A 153 -4.69 2.86 23.14
C PHE A 153 -6.11 2.56 22.68
N SER A 154 -6.68 1.44 23.12
CA SER A 154 -8.04 1.04 22.79
C SER A 154 -9.08 2.03 23.29
N LEU A 155 -8.88 2.64 24.48
CA LEU A 155 -9.72 3.71 25.03
C LEU A 155 -9.69 4.97 24.15
N THR A 156 -8.51 5.33 23.64
CA THR A 156 -8.32 6.45 22.71
C THR A 156 -9.02 6.20 21.39
N GLN A 157 -8.85 5.03 20.79
CA GLN A 157 -9.56 4.66 19.55
C GLN A 157 -11.09 4.69 19.75
N THR A 158 -11.57 4.20 20.88
CA THR A 158 -13.00 4.15 21.19
C THR A 158 -13.58 5.55 21.37
N LEU A 159 -12.81 6.50 21.92
CA LEU A 159 -13.19 7.91 21.95
C LEU A 159 -13.33 8.50 20.53
N LEU A 160 -12.38 8.19 19.64
CA LEU A 160 -12.37 8.64 18.25
C LEU A 160 -13.52 8.06 17.39
N PHE A 161 -14.24 7.04 17.86
CA PHE A 161 -15.43 6.52 17.16
C PHE A 161 -16.53 7.56 16.95
N ASN A 162 -16.57 8.57 17.81
CA ASN A 162 -17.52 9.68 17.70
C ASN A 162 -16.83 10.96 17.20
N ALA A 163 -15.65 10.85 16.59
CA ALA A 163 -14.98 11.99 15.98
C ALA A 163 -15.67 12.40 14.66
N ASN A 164 -15.87 13.70 14.49
CA ASN A 164 -16.37 14.30 13.25
C ASN A 164 -15.22 14.58 12.27
N ASN A 165 -14.09 15.03 12.80
CA ASN A 165 -12.83 15.25 12.10
C ASN A 165 -11.66 14.77 12.95
N LEU A 166 -10.51 14.61 12.30
CA LEU A 166 -9.24 14.34 12.95
C LEU A 166 -8.17 15.22 12.30
N GLN A 167 -7.58 16.11 13.07
CA GLN A 167 -6.44 16.92 12.66
C GLN A 167 -5.17 16.41 13.33
N PHE A 168 -4.07 16.36 12.61
CA PHE A 168 -2.78 16.01 13.19
C PHE A 168 -1.61 16.75 12.53
N GLU A 169 -0.51 16.83 13.27
CA GLU A 169 0.82 17.24 12.84
C GLU A 169 1.77 16.09 13.19
N VAL A 170 2.68 15.68 12.29
CA VAL A 170 3.65 14.60 12.54
C VAL A 170 5.03 14.96 12.02
N SER A 171 6.10 14.44 12.65
CA SER A 171 7.44 14.44 12.06
C SER A 171 7.65 13.17 11.24
N GLY A 172 7.54 13.27 9.91
CA GLY A 172 7.76 12.14 9.02
C GLY A 172 6.65 11.08 9.09
N ASN A 173 6.96 9.86 8.62
CA ASN A 173 6.01 8.76 8.43
C ASN A 173 4.78 9.09 7.57
N TYR A 174 4.85 10.15 6.76
CA TYR A 174 3.75 10.62 5.95
C TYR A 174 3.23 9.52 5.02
N GLN A 175 4.13 8.83 4.32
CA GLN A 175 3.76 7.77 3.37
C GLN A 175 2.88 6.69 4.02
N GLU A 176 3.27 6.15 5.18
CA GLU A 176 2.45 5.14 5.85
C GLU A 176 1.08 5.70 6.30
N ILE A 177 1.05 6.94 6.78
CA ILE A 177 -0.17 7.61 7.24
C ILE A 177 -1.12 7.87 6.06
N PHE A 178 -0.63 8.41 4.95
CA PHE A 178 -1.46 8.73 3.78
C PHE A 178 -1.94 7.46 3.07
N ARG A 179 -1.11 6.42 2.97
CA ARG A 179 -1.54 5.08 2.56
C ARG A 179 -2.70 4.56 3.39
N CYS A 180 -2.61 4.73 4.71
CA CYS A 180 -3.67 4.32 5.63
C CYS A 180 -4.95 5.15 5.41
N ILE A 181 -4.83 6.47 5.23
CA ILE A 181 -5.96 7.36 4.92
C ILE A 181 -6.66 6.92 3.63
N LYS A 182 -5.90 6.67 2.55
CA LYS A 182 -6.42 6.23 1.25
C LYS A 182 -7.11 4.87 1.34
N PHE A 183 -6.47 3.88 1.98
CA PHE A 183 -7.05 2.55 2.22
C PHE A 183 -8.35 2.59 3.04
N LEU A 184 -8.41 3.48 4.03
CA LEU A 184 -9.62 3.68 4.82
C LEU A 184 -10.71 4.42 4.02
N GLY A 185 -10.41 4.96 2.83
CA GLY A 185 -11.34 5.75 2.02
C GLY A 185 -11.78 7.02 2.76
N LEU A 186 -10.83 7.65 3.44
CA LEU A 186 -11.00 8.93 4.14
C LEU A 186 -10.53 10.07 3.25
N MET A 187 -11.16 11.24 3.40
CA MET A 187 -10.68 12.47 2.77
C MET A 187 -9.64 13.11 3.67
N TYR A 188 -8.71 13.81 3.04
CA TYR A 188 -7.75 14.62 3.77
C TYR A 188 -7.46 15.93 3.05
N ASP A 189 -7.07 16.91 3.85
CA ASP A 189 -6.49 18.17 3.44
C ASP A 189 -5.15 18.36 4.15
N VAL A 190 -4.15 18.87 3.45
CA VAL A 190 -2.81 19.12 4.00
C VAL A 190 -2.45 20.57 3.71
N GLU A 191 -2.18 21.29 4.78
CA GLU A 191 -1.72 22.67 4.75
C GLU A 191 -0.40 22.80 5.52
N GLY A 192 0.48 23.69 5.05
CA GLY A 192 1.70 24.04 5.76
C GLY A 192 2.95 24.03 4.88
N GLN A 193 4.10 24.15 5.53
CA GLN A 193 5.43 24.07 4.92
C GLN A 193 6.16 22.85 5.50
N GLN A 194 7.14 22.31 4.77
CA GLN A 194 7.75 20.97 4.91
C GLN A 194 7.94 20.41 6.34
N GLU A 195 8.19 21.24 7.35
CA GLU A 195 8.43 20.83 8.74
C GLU A 195 7.20 20.86 9.67
N ALA A 196 6.10 21.51 9.27
CA ALA A 196 4.89 21.67 10.06
C ALA A 196 3.62 21.45 9.21
N LEU A 197 3.49 20.24 8.67
CA LEU A 197 2.32 19.86 7.89
C LEU A 197 1.15 19.50 8.80
N ARG A 198 0.13 20.34 8.75
CA ARG A 198 -1.15 20.09 9.40
C ARG A 198 -2.05 19.34 8.43
N THR A 199 -2.39 18.12 8.80
CA THR A 199 -3.31 17.28 8.04
C THR A 199 -4.66 17.24 8.73
N GLU A 200 -5.72 17.60 8.02
CA GLU A 200 -7.10 17.39 8.44
C GLU A 200 -7.67 16.19 7.70
N VAL A 201 -8.27 15.25 8.43
CA VAL A 201 -8.87 14.03 7.90
C VAL A 201 -10.35 13.97 8.27
N THR A 202 -11.18 13.72 7.28
CA THR A 202 -12.64 13.64 7.40
C THR A 202 -13.21 12.50 6.57
N GLY A 203 -14.50 12.20 6.73
CA GLY A 203 -15.20 11.20 5.94
C GLY A 203 -15.94 11.81 4.74
N PRO A 204 -16.02 11.14 3.56
CA PRO A 204 -16.71 11.65 2.37
C PRO A 204 -18.12 12.21 2.60
N ALA A 205 -18.95 11.54 3.42
CA ALA A 205 -20.31 12.03 3.69
C ALA A 205 -20.35 13.26 4.63
N SER A 206 -19.25 13.59 5.32
CA SER A 206 -19.15 14.78 6.18
C SER A 206 -19.29 16.09 5.39
N LEU A 207 -19.03 16.09 4.08
CA LEU A 207 -19.24 17.25 3.19
C LEU A 207 -20.72 17.60 3.02
N PHE A 208 -21.62 16.62 3.10
CA PHE A 208 -23.05 16.84 2.87
C PHE A 208 -23.84 16.93 4.18
N ARG A 209 -23.42 16.18 5.21
CA ARG A 209 -24.03 16.18 6.55
C ARG A 209 -22.99 15.79 7.58
N LYS A 210 -23.05 16.34 8.81
CA LYS A 210 -22.29 15.80 9.94
C LYS A 210 -22.71 14.34 10.16
N THR A 211 -21.89 13.38 9.77
CA THR A 211 -22.18 11.95 9.93
C THR A 211 -21.08 11.25 10.70
N ARG A 212 -21.49 10.40 11.66
CA ARG A 212 -20.57 9.57 12.46
C ARG A 212 -20.08 8.32 11.72
N LYS A 213 -20.41 8.18 10.43
CA LYS A 213 -20.18 6.95 9.64
C LYS A 213 -18.70 6.58 9.50
N TYR A 214 -17.79 7.52 9.76
CA TYR A 214 -16.35 7.33 9.54
C TYR A 214 -15.52 7.37 10.81
N GLY A 215 -16.10 7.62 12.00
CA GLY A 215 -15.32 7.73 13.24
C GLY A 215 -14.53 6.46 13.58
N THR A 216 -15.07 5.28 13.27
CA THR A 216 -14.34 4.01 13.41
C THR A 216 -13.15 3.92 12.46
N LYS A 217 -13.25 4.50 11.26
CA LYS A 217 -12.14 4.59 10.31
C LYS A 217 -11.10 5.61 10.76
N LEU A 218 -11.50 6.80 11.22
CA LEU A 218 -10.59 7.78 11.83
C LEU A 218 -9.79 7.17 12.99
N ALA A 219 -10.45 6.37 13.84
CA ALA A 219 -9.79 5.67 14.94
C ALA A 219 -8.75 4.63 14.49
N LYS A 220 -8.87 4.08 13.28
CA LYS A 220 -7.88 3.15 12.69
C LYS A 220 -6.62 3.86 12.19
N LEU A 221 -6.65 5.19 12.02
CA LEU A 221 -5.47 5.97 11.62
C LEU A 221 -4.49 6.19 12.78
N LEU A 222 -4.99 6.16 14.04
CA LEU A 222 -4.21 6.40 15.24
C LEU A 222 -2.87 5.63 15.29
N PRO A 223 -2.81 4.29 15.06
CA PRO A 223 -1.53 3.58 15.10
C PRO A 223 -0.47 4.11 14.11
N ALA A 224 -0.84 4.53 12.88
CA ALA A 224 0.13 5.09 11.93
C ALA A 224 0.65 6.46 12.37
N ILE A 225 -0.21 7.29 12.97
CA ILE A 225 0.17 8.59 13.52
C ILE A 225 1.16 8.41 14.69
N LEU A 226 0.88 7.44 15.58
CA LEU A 226 1.69 7.19 16.79
C LEU A 226 3.09 6.63 16.50
N LYS A 227 3.33 6.09 15.30
CA LYS A 227 4.65 5.64 14.84
C LYS A 227 5.61 6.80 14.53
N ALA A 228 5.10 8.01 14.28
CA ALA A 228 5.94 9.18 14.08
C ALA A 228 6.68 9.55 15.37
N ARG A 229 7.90 10.11 15.26
CA ARG A 229 8.72 10.50 16.44
C ARG A 229 8.04 11.60 17.26
N THR A 230 7.56 12.64 16.59
CA THR A 230 6.75 13.70 17.20
C THR A 230 5.40 13.75 16.49
N TRP A 231 4.36 13.96 17.27
CA TRP A 231 3.01 14.08 16.74
C TRP A 231 2.12 14.89 17.68
N LYS A 232 1.15 15.58 17.09
CA LYS A 232 0.04 16.23 17.78
C LYS A 232 -1.24 15.84 17.09
N LEU A 233 -2.28 15.60 17.86
CA LEU A 233 -3.58 15.16 17.40
C LEU A 233 -4.65 16.03 18.05
N HIS A 234 -5.63 16.42 17.25
CA HIS A 234 -6.79 17.20 17.62
C HIS A 234 -8.02 16.57 16.97
N ALA A 235 -9.09 16.33 17.73
CA ALA A 235 -10.33 15.78 17.20
C ALA A 235 -11.55 16.44 17.84
N GLU A 236 -12.57 16.70 17.01
CA GLU A 236 -13.90 17.09 17.48
C GLU A 236 -14.74 15.85 17.76
N ILE A 237 -15.03 15.62 19.04
CA ILE A 237 -15.80 14.46 19.52
C ILE A 237 -17.23 14.88 19.80
N GLU A 238 -18.17 14.29 19.09
CA GLU A 238 -19.60 14.49 19.35
C GLU A 238 -20.10 13.53 20.44
N GLN A 239 -20.80 14.06 21.43
CA GLN A 239 -21.43 13.28 22.50
C GLN A 239 -22.88 13.71 22.66
N LYS A 240 -23.76 12.80 23.08
CA LYS A 240 -25.10 13.17 23.52
C LYS A 240 -25.05 13.56 25.00
N VAL A 241 -25.58 14.73 25.34
CA VAL A 241 -25.73 15.22 26.71
C VAL A 241 -27.19 15.63 26.86
N ARG A 242 -27.96 14.91 27.71
CA ARG A 242 -29.41 15.10 27.83
C ARG A 242 -30.12 15.05 26.47
N ASP A 243 -29.75 14.05 25.67
CA ASP A 243 -30.20 13.83 24.28
C ASP A 243 -29.85 14.91 23.24
N GLU A 244 -29.17 15.98 23.63
CA GLU A 244 -28.66 17.00 22.72
C GLU A 244 -27.21 16.71 22.28
N PRO A 245 -26.87 16.93 20.99
CA PRO A 245 -25.51 16.77 20.50
C PRO A 245 -24.62 17.92 21.01
N LYS A 246 -23.51 17.57 21.66
CA LYS A 246 -22.47 18.50 22.10
C LYS A 246 -21.11 18.08 21.57
N ILE A 247 -20.37 19.04 21.03
CA ILE A 247 -19.01 18.83 20.53
C ILE A 247 -18.01 19.13 21.65
N TYR A 248 -17.07 18.21 21.84
CA TYR A 248 -15.94 18.34 22.74
C TYR A 248 -14.64 18.24 21.96
N ILE A 249 -13.63 18.93 22.44
CA ILE A 249 -12.29 18.95 21.87
C ILE A 249 -11.40 17.93 22.59
N PHE A 250 -10.90 16.96 21.83
CA PHE A 250 -9.86 16.04 22.27
C PHE A 250 -8.51 16.47 21.70
N LYS A 251 -7.49 16.57 22.56
CA LYS A 251 -6.11 16.85 22.16
C LYS A 251 -5.17 15.81 22.77
N LEU A 252 -4.18 15.40 22.00
CA LEU A 252 -3.19 14.41 22.38
C LEU A 252 -1.87 14.72 21.67
N ASP A 253 -0.74 14.46 22.31
CA ASP A 253 0.59 14.69 21.74
C ASP A 253 1.57 13.60 22.16
N SER A 254 2.76 13.60 21.55
CA SER A 254 3.82 12.61 21.76
C SER A 254 4.28 12.45 23.21
N SER A 255 3.99 13.39 24.13
CA SER A 255 4.25 13.20 25.57
C SER A 255 3.43 12.05 26.20
N LYS A 256 2.41 11.54 25.48
CA LYS A 256 1.61 10.38 25.87
C LYS A 256 1.96 9.10 25.10
N GLY A 257 2.99 9.12 24.25
CA GLY A 257 3.40 7.97 23.44
C GLY A 257 3.66 6.72 24.29
N GLU A 258 4.49 6.83 25.33
CA GLU A 258 4.79 5.71 26.23
C GLU A 258 3.56 5.13 26.95
N LEU A 259 2.56 5.98 27.22
CA LEU A 259 1.33 5.57 27.91
C LEU A 259 0.38 4.75 27.02
N LEU A 260 0.47 4.96 25.71
CA LEU A 260 -0.36 4.29 24.71
C LEU A 260 0.37 3.10 24.09
N GLY A 261 1.70 3.11 24.09
CA GLY A 261 2.50 2.16 23.31
C GLY A 261 2.30 2.37 21.80
N VAL A 262 2.95 1.52 21.01
CA VAL A 262 2.75 1.45 19.56
C VAL A 262 2.16 0.09 19.25
N GLU A 263 0.91 0.08 18.80
CA GLU A 263 0.29 -1.15 18.32
C GLU A 263 0.78 -1.46 16.90
N PRO A 264 1.08 -2.74 16.59
CA PRO A 264 1.36 -3.14 15.22
C PRO A 264 0.13 -2.86 14.35
N MET A 265 0.37 -2.31 13.17
CA MET A 265 -0.64 -2.18 12.13
C MET A 265 -0.43 -3.33 11.15
N GLU A 266 -1.50 -3.99 10.71
CA GLU A 266 -1.42 -4.89 9.55
C GLU A 266 -0.87 -4.10 8.37
N GLU A 267 0.12 -4.64 7.67
CA GLU A 267 0.70 -3.98 6.51
C GLU A 267 -0.37 -3.77 5.43
N VAL A 268 -0.79 -2.52 5.27
CA VAL A 268 -1.66 -2.11 4.17
C VAL A 268 -0.81 -2.08 2.90
N LYS A 269 -0.85 -3.16 2.11
CA LYS A 269 -0.08 -3.23 0.86
C LYS A 269 -0.70 -2.39 -0.26
N PHE A 270 -2.03 -2.31 -0.35
CA PHE A 270 -2.73 -1.52 -1.38
C PHE A 270 -3.99 -0.87 -0.82
N ASP A 271 -4.23 0.36 -1.25
CA ASP A 271 -5.36 1.22 -0.95
C ASP A 271 -6.57 0.91 -1.84
N SER A 272 -6.34 0.47 -3.09
CA SER A 272 -7.35 -0.12 -3.96
C SER A 272 -6.78 -1.19 -4.89
N LEU A 273 -7.65 -2.11 -5.34
CA LEU A 273 -7.34 -3.07 -6.40
C LEU A 273 -6.96 -2.37 -7.73
N ILE A 274 -7.35 -1.10 -7.90
CA ILE A 274 -7.08 -0.33 -9.13
C ILE A 274 -5.62 0.14 -9.13
N GLU A 275 -5.14 0.72 -8.02
CA GLU A 275 -3.73 1.12 -7.87
C GLU A 275 -2.79 -0.08 -7.95
N GLU A 276 -3.18 -1.22 -7.34
CA GLU A 276 -2.41 -2.46 -7.42
C GLU A 276 -2.27 -2.98 -8.85
N ASP A 277 -3.40 -3.09 -9.57
CA ASP A 277 -3.43 -3.55 -10.96
C ASP A 277 -2.64 -2.60 -11.87
N PHE A 278 -2.79 -1.29 -11.66
CA PHE A 278 -2.05 -0.27 -12.40
C PHE A 278 -0.54 -0.38 -12.18
N ALA A 279 -0.09 -0.44 -10.92
CA ALA A 279 1.34 -0.53 -10.59
C ALA A 279 2.00 -1.78 -11.19
N LYS A 280 1.36 -2.94 -11.07
CA LYS A 280 1.87 -4.21 -11.61
C LYS A 280 2.01 -4.18 -13.14
N LYS A 281 0.99 -3.64 -13.82
CA LYS A 281 1.01 -3.53 -15.29
C LYS A 281 2.04 -2.52 -15.78
N LEU A 282 2.14 -1.38 -15.08
CA LEU A 282 3.07 -0.32 -15.43
C LEU A 282 4.53 -0.80 -15.35
N GLN A 283 4.88 -1.59 -14.34
CA GLN A 283 6.21 -2.23 -14.25
C GLN A 283 6.52 -3.14 -15.44
N GLY A 284 5.50 -3.82 -16.00
CA GLY A 284 5.69 -4.68 -17.18
C GLY A 284 5.93 -3.90 -18.48
N ILE A 285 5.31 -2.72 -18.61
CA ILE A 285 5.31 -1.93 -19.85
C ILE A 285 6.45 -0.89 -19.87
N ALA A 286 6.77 -0.27 -18.74
CA ALA A 286 7.78 0.79 -18.62
C ALA A 286 9.04 0.29 -17.91
N LYS A 287 9.69 -0.73 -18.49
CA LYS A 287 10.84 -1.43 -17.86
C LYS A 287 12.03 -0.53 -17.53
N ASP A 288 12.23 0.53 -18.30
CA ASP A 288 13.33 1.49 -18.11
C ASP A 288 13.00 2.60 -17.11
N TRP A 289 11.81 2.57 -16.50
CA TRP A 289 11.34 3.57 -15.56
C TRP A 289 11.17 2.95 -14.17
N GLN A 290 11.69 3.64 -13.17
CA GLN A 290 11.49 3.27 -11.78
C GLN A 290 10.15 3.82 -11.30
N ILE A 291 9.29 2.95 -10.76
CA ILE A 291 7.98 3.33 -10.25
C ILE A 291 8.03 3.32 -8.73
N GLU A 292 7.85 4.48 -8.12
CA GLU A 292 7.72 4.64 -6.68
C GLU A 292 6.29 5.05 -6.33
N ARG A 293 5.79 4.56 -5.20
CA ARG A 293 4.45 4.87 -4.68
C ARG A 293 4.54 5.92 -3.60
N GLU A 294 3.48 6.73 -3.51
CA GLU A 294 3.30 7.78 -2.49
C GLU A 294 4.63 8.52 -2.25
N PRO A 295 5.13 9.22 -3.30
CA PRO A 295 6.44 9.82 -3.26
C PRO A 295 6.49 10.98 -2.27
N GLU A 296 7.61 11.70 -2.29
CA GLU A 296 7.76 12.91 -1.49
C GLU A 296 6.63 13.93 -1.73
N LEU A 297 6.35 14.70 -0.68
CA LEU A 297 5.32 15.72 -0.62
C LEU A 297 5.62 16.81 -1.66
N LEU A 298 4.68 17.05 -2.58
CA LEU A 298 4.75 18.16 -3.52
C LEU A 298 4.17 19.41 -2.87
N VAL A 299 5.03 20.40 -2.62
CA VAL A 299 4.63 21.67 -2.01
C VAL A 299 4.31 22.68 -3.11
N ALA A 300 3.09 23.21 -3.10
CA ALA A 300 2.60 24.27 -3.97
C ALA A 300 2.16 25.46 -3.09
N GLY A 301 3.08 26.38 -2.80
CA GLY A 301 2.84 27.49 -1.87
C GLY A 301 2.60 26.99 -0.44
N LYS A 302 1.36 27.16 0.08
CA LYS A 302 0.92 26.65 1.40
C LYS A 302 0.19 25.31 1.32
N LYS A 303 -0.06 24.82 0.10
CA LYS A 303 -0.85 23.61 -0.17
C LYS A 303 0.10 22.47 -0.46
N VAL A 304 -0.24 21.28 0.01
CA VAL A 304 0.57 20.08 -0.22
C VAL A 304 -0.26 19.02 -0.94
N ILE A 305 0.38 18.38 -1.93
CA ILE A 305 -0.19 17.30 -2.74
C ILE A 305 0.71 16.07 -2.60
N ILE A 306 0.09 14.90 -2.48
CA ILE A 306 0.78 13.61 -2.37
C ILE A 306 0.28 12.74 -3.51
N PRO A 307 1.05 12.67 -4.61
CA PRO A 307 0.75 11.80 -5.73
C PRO A 307 0.59 10.33 -5.29
N ASP A 308 -0.17 9.54 -6.04
CA ASP A 308 -0.20 8.08 -5.86
C ASP A 308 1.10 7.42 -6.32
N PHE A 309 1.67 7.93 -7.42
CA PHE A 309 2.91 7.41 -7.99
C PHE A 309 3.84 8.52 -8.47
N VAL A 310 5.14 8.22 -8.50
CA VAL A 310 6.11 8.88 -9.36
C VAL A 310 6.79 7.85 -10.23
N ILE A 311 6.93 8.18 -11.51
CA ILE A 311 7.60 7.37 -12.51
C ILE A 311 8.88 8.12 -12.88
N LYS A 312 10.03 7.54 -12.55
CA LYS A 312 11.35 8.18 -12.63
C LYS A 312 12.23 7.55 -13.70
N LYS A 313 12.99 8.38 -14.41
CA LYS A 313 14.09 7.97 -15.30
C LYS A 313 15.16 9.06 -15.29
N GLY A 314 16.29 8.79 -14.63
CA GLY A 314 17.29 9.81 -14.33
C GLY A 314 16.68 10.95 -13.51
N ASP A 315 16.91 12.20 -13.92
CA ASP A 315 16.34 13.40 -13.27
C ASP A 315 14.88 13.70 -13.68
N THR A 316 14.31 12.88 -14.55
CA THR A 316 12.96 13.09 -15.07
C THR A 316 11.94 12.38 -14.20
N ASN A 317 10.98 13.14 -13.66
CA ASN A 317 9.91 12.64 -12.81
C ASN A 317 8.54 12.93 -13.45
N LEU A 318 7.71 11.90 -13.61
CA LEU A 318 6.30 12.02 -13.94
C LEU A 318 5.46 11.63 -12.72
N PHE A 319 4.75 12.59 -12.13
CA PHE A 319 3.83 12.33 -11.04
C PHE A 319 2.48 11.86 -11.58
N VAL A 320 1.86 10.90 -10.89
CA VAL A 320 0.56 10.34 -11.27
C VAL A 320 -0.37 10.33 -10.07
N GLU A 321 -1.61 10.76 -10.29
CA GLU A 321 -2.68 10.76 -9.29
C GLU A 321 -3.93 10.08 -9.85
N ILE A 322 -4.52 9.19 -9.06
CA ILE A 322 -5.74 8.44 -9.34
C ILE A 322 -6.89 9.01 -8.50
N VAL A 323 -7.87 9.57 -9.20
CA VAL A 323 -9.05 10.24 -8.65
C VAL A 323 -10.26 9.33 -8.80
N GLY A 324 -10.45 8.43 -7.82
CA GLY A 324 -11.48 7.39 -7.88
C GLY A 324 -12.81 7.69 -7.17
N PHE A 325 -12.77 8.13 -5.91
CA PHE A 325 -13.94 8.06 -5.01
C PHE A 325 -14.22 9.39 -4.31
N TRP A 326 -14.52 10.43 -5.08
CA TRP A 326 -14.61 11.78 -4.51
C TRP A 326 -15.87 12.53 -4.90
N THR A 327 -16.21 13.56 -4.13
CA THR A 327 -17.31 14.48 -4.44
C THR A 327 -16.82 15.56 -5.40
N LYS A 328 -17.75 16.29 -6.03
CA LYS A 328 -17.41 17.45 -6.87
C LYS A 328 -16.61 18.49 -6.07
N ASP A 329 -17.04 18.83 -4.85
CA ASP A 329 -16.37 19.83 -4.01
C ASP A 329 -14.93 19.41 -3.61
N TYR A 330 -14.71 18.11 -3.34
CA TYR A 330 -13.38 17.60 -3.05
C TYR A 330 -12.49 17.64 -4.29
N LEU A 331 -13.04 17.26 -5.44
CA LEU A 331 -12.35 17.40 -6.72
C LEU A 331 -11.98 18.87 -6.94
N ASP A 332 -12.91 19.81 -6.80
CA ASP A 332 -12.70 21.24 -7.01
C ASP A 332 -11.59 21.80 -6.10
N SER A 333 -11.61 21.45 -4.80
CA SER A 333 -10.54 21.81 -3.87
C SER A 333 -9.18 21.25 -4.32
N LYS A 334 -9.14 19.98 -4.72
CA LYS A 334 -7.92 19.33 -5.21
C LYS A 334 -7.39 19.95 -6.50
N LEU A 335 -8.29 20.26 -7.44
CA LEU A 335 -7.97 20.97 -8.68
C LEU A 335 -7.42 22.36 -8.40
N GLU A 336 -7.94 23.05 -7.39
CA GLU A 336 -7.40 24.33 -6.98
C GLU A 336 -5.96 24.23 -6.46
N LYS A 337 -5.60 23.14 -5.76
CA LYS A 337 -4.21 22.92 -5.34
C LYS A 337 -3.28 22.66 -6.52
N LEU A 338 -3.78 21.96 -7.54
CA LEU A 338 -3.01 21.65 -8.73
C LEU A 338 -2.71 22.90 -9.57
N LYS A 339 -3.50 23.98 -9.46
CA LYS A 339 -3.25 25.21 -10.22
C LYS A 339 -1.91 25.86 -9.89
N ASP A 340 -1.50 25.79 -8.64
CA ASP A 340 -0.29 26.43 -8.13
C ASP A 340 0.93 25.48 -8.18
N LEU A 341 0.75 24.28 -8.74
CA LEU A 341 1.81 23.27 -8.83
C LEU A 341 2.66 23.51 -10.09
N GLU A 342 3.93 23.85 -9.91
CA GLU A 342 4.91 24.00 -10.99
C GLU A 342 5.45 22.66 -11.55
N ARG A 343 4.83 21.53 -11.18
CA ARG A 343 5.26 20.19 -11.58
C ARG A 343 4.21 19.54 -12.48
N GLU A 344 4.67 18.80 -13.48
CA GLU A 344 3.78 18.01 -14.34
C GLU A 344 3.19 16.84 -13.55
N ILE A 345 1.87 16.70 -13.58
CA ILE A 345 1.15 15.61 -12.91
C ILE A 345 0.04 15.09 -13.81
N LEU A 346 0.03 13.77 -14.01
CA LEU A 346 -0.98 13.08 -14.79
C LEU A 346 -2.11 12.59 -13.89
N LEU A 347 -3.34 12.95 -14.25
CA LEU A 347 -4.54 12.62 -13.49
C LEU A 347 -5.33 11.52 -14.19
N PHE A 348 -5.56 10.41 -13.49
CA PHE A 348 -6.55 9.41 -13.87
C PHE A 348 -7.85 9.68 -13.13
N VAL A 349 -8.93 10.00 -13.84
CA VAL A 349 -10.18 10.46 -13.22
C VAL A 349 -11.32 9.49 -13.53
N ASN A 350 -12.05 9.07 -12.49
CA ASN A 350 -13.18 8.17 -12.70
C ASN A 350 -14.34 8.91 -13.40
N GLU A 351 -14.82 8.40 -14.54
CA GLU A 351 -15.93 8.97 -15.30
C GLU A 351 -17.22 9.14 -14.49
N LYS A 352 -17.42 8.34 -13.43
CA LYS A 352 -18.58 8.44 -12.54
C LYS A 352 -18.67 9.78 -11.81
N LEU A 353 -17.57 10.55 -11.75
CA LEU A 353 -17.53 11.88 -11.16
C LEU A 353 -18.27 12.94 -12.00
N LYS A 354 -18.72 12.58 -13.21
CA LYS A 354 -19.48 13.47 -14.12
C LYS A 354 -18.76 14.81 -14.39
N CYS A 355 -17.44 14.76 -14.51
CA CYS A 355 -16.61 15.89 -14.91
C CYS A 355 -16.09 15.70 -16.35
N THR A 356 -15.63 16.79 -16.94
CA THR A 356 -15.07 16.87 -18.29
C THR A 356 -13.66 17.45 -18.24
N LYS A 357 -12.87 17.30 -19.31
CA LYS A 357 -11.51 17.90 -19.37
C LYS A 357 -11.53 19.43 -19.17
N ALA A 358 -12.64 20.10 -19.48
CA ALA A 358 -12.78 21.54 -19.30
C ALA A 358 -12.71 21.97 -17.82
N ASP A 359 -13.13 21.10 -16.90
CA ASP A 359 -13.11 21.37 -15.45
C ASP A 359 -11.66 21.48 -14.92
N PHE A 360 -10.69 20.90 -15.62
CA PHE A 360 -9.28 20.82 -15.23
C PHE A 360 -8.42 21.99 -15.76
N LYS A 361 -9.03 22.96 -16.46
CA LYS A 361 -8.40 24.20 -16.93
C LYS A 361 -7.02 23.97 -17.60
N GLN A 362 -5.94 24.38 -16.95
CA GLN A 362 -4.56 24.27 -17.46
C GLN A 362 -4.02 22.84 -17.53
N HIS A 363 -4.61 21.91 -16.76
CA HIS A 363 -4.23 20.49 -16.72
C HIS A 363 -5.09 19.61 -17.62
N ARG A 364 -5.86 20.20 -18.55
CA ARG A 364 -6.78 19.48 -19.44
C ARG A 364 -6.11 18.37 -20.27
N GLU A 365 -4.86 18.58 -20.66
CA GLU A 365 -4.09 17.62 -21.46
C GLU A 365 -3.53 16.48 -20.60
N ASP A 366 -3.46 16.68 -19.29
CA ASP A 366 -2.93 15.74 -18.31
C ASP A 366 -4.06 14.96 -17.59
N VAL A 367 -5.24 14.85 -18.21
CA VAL A 367 -6.38 14.10 -17.67
C VAL A 367 -6.75 12.93 -18.57
N ILE A 368 -6.76 11.73 -17.99
CA ILE A 368 -7.22 10.48 -18.59
C ILE A 368 -8.42 9.97 -17.80
N PHE A 369 -9.54 9.76 -18.48
CA PHE A 369 -10.74 9.24 -17.86
C PHE A 369 -10.75 7.70 -17.83
N TYR A 370 -11.21 7.12 -16.73
CA TYR A 370 -11.36 5.68 -16.58
C TYR A 370 -12.70 5.30 -15.92
N ARG A 371 -13.15 4.05 -16.11
CA ARG A 371 -14.42 3.56 -15.52
C ARG A 371 -14.22 2.63 -14.33
N ARG A 372 -13.69 1.44 -14.62
CA ARG A 372 -13.53 0.34 -13.64
C ARG A 372 -12.08 -0.07 -13.42
N LYS A 373 -11.24 0.13 -14.44
CA LYS A 373 -9.81 -0.16 -14.44
C LYS A 373 -9.09 0.94 -15.21
N ILE A 374 -7.81 1.12 -14.91
CA ILE A 374 -6.91 2.02 -15.63
C ILE A 374 -6.09 1.18 -16.61
N SER A 375 -6.01 1.60 -17.88
CA SER A 375 -5.08 0.99 -18.82
C SER A 375 -3.70 1.58 -18.57
N ALA A 376 -2.73 0.74 -18.26
CA ALA A 376 -1.35 1.21 -18.07
C ALA A 376 -0.76 1.74 -19.39
N GLU A 377 -1.28 1.31 -20.53
CA GLU A 377 -0.91 1.80 -21.86
C GLU A 377 -1.27 3.28 -22.07
N ASP A 378 -2.29 3.79 -21.38
CA ASP A 378 -2.76 5.18 -21.55
C ASP A 378 -1.71 6.21 -21.11
N ILE A 379 -0.70 5.79 -20.33
CA ILE A 379 0.40 6.64 -19.90
C ILE A 379 1.52 6.77 -20.94
N LEU A 380 1.62 5.82 -21.87
CA LEU A 380 2.71 5.75 -22.85
C LEU A 380 2.84 7.00 -23.71
N PRO A 381 1.75 7.64 -24.20
CA PRO A 381 1.85 8.89 -24.93
C PRO A 381 2.51 10.00 -24.09
N ARG A 382 2.22 10.06 -22.78
CA ARG A 382 2.80 11.08 -21.90
C ARG A 382 4.27 10.79 -21.63
N ILE A 383 4.63 9.53 -21.38
CA ILE A 383 6.02 9.09 -21.24
C ILE A 383 6.83 9.48 -22.50
N ARG A 384 6.35 9.15 -23.70
CA ARG A 384 7.03 9.48 -24.97
C ARG A 384 7.22 10.99 -25.15
N LYS A 385 6.18 11.79 -24.87
CA LYS A 385 6.27 13.26 -24.94
C LYS A 385 7.35 13.81 -24.01
N ILE A 386 7.46 13.25 -22.80
CA ILE A 386 8.49 13.63 -21.84
C ILE A 386 9.87 13.24 -22.37
N GLU A 387 10.07 12.00 -22.82
CA GLU A 387 11.34 11.52 -23.39
C GLU A 387 11.80 12.39 -24.58
N GLU A 388 10.89 12.73 -25.50
CA GLU A 388 11.19 13.63 -26.61
C GLU A 388 11.59 15.04 -26.14
N SER A 389 10.93 15.56 -25.10
CA SER A 389 11.24 16.88 -24.56
C SER A 389 12.60 16.90 -23.86
N THR A 390 12.94 15.85 -23.12
CA THR A 390 14.23 15.68 -22.45
C THR A 390 15.34 15.53 -23.50
N LYS A 391 15.14 14.67 -24.51
CA LYS A 391 16.05 14.53 -25.65
C LYS A 391 16.30 15.86 -26.37
N LYS A 392 15.26 16.68 -26.58
CA LYS A 392 15.40 18.02 -27.19
C LYS A 392 16.19 18.99 -26.30
N LYS A 393 16.01 18.95 -24.97
CA LYS A 393 16.76 19.79 -24.03
C LYS A 393 18.24 19.41 -24.00
N GLU A 394 18.54 18.12 -23.90
CA GLU A 394 19.91 17.60 -23.95
C GLU A 394 20.60 17.99 -25.28
N LEU A 395 19.93 17.76 -26.41
CA LEU A 395 20.46 18.19 -27.72
C LEU A 395 20.72 19.70 -27.81
N LYS A 396 19.84 20.54 -27.24
CA LYS A 396 20.05 22.00 -27.22
C LYS A 396 21.27 22.40 -26.39
N GLN A 397 21.48 21.76 -25.24
CA GLN A 397 22.66 22.01 -24.40
C GLN A 397 23.96 21.57 -25.08
N LEU A 398 23.87 20.55 -25.94
CA LEU A 398 25.02 19.93 -26.61
C LEU A 398 25.29 20.46 -28.03
N ASN A 399 24.45 21.36 -28.56
CA ASN A 399 24.64 21.93 -29.89
C ASN A 399 25.97 22.72 -30.06
N SER A 400 26.69 23.02 -28.98
CA SER A 400 28.01 23.65 -29.00
C SER A 400 29.18 22.68 -28.82
N VAL A 401 28.93 21.38 -28.66
CA VAL A 401 29.97 20.36 -28.47
C VAL A 401 30.33 19.76 -29.82
N ASP A 402 31.56 20.02 -30.28
CA ASP A 402 32.06 19.46 -31.53
C ASP A 402 32.54 18.03 -31.29
N ILE A 403 31.92 17.06 -31.96
CA ILE A 403 32.31 15.64 -31.86
C ILE A 403 33.27 15.32 -33.00
N THR A 404 34.48 14.89 -32.62
CA THR A 404 35.43 14.31 -33.58
C THR A 404 35.03 12.87 -33.87
N LEU A 405 34.67 12.58 -35.13
CA LEU A 405 34.41 11.21 -35.56
C LEU A 405 35.71 10.40 -35.51
N LYS A 406 35.66 9.24 -34.86
CA LYS A 406 36.75 8.26 -34.84
C LYS A 406 36.19 6.91 -35.24
N ASP A 407 37.00 6.15 -35.98
CA ASP A 407 36.60 4.82 -36.40
C ASP A 407 36.44 3.90 -35.19
N GLY A 408 35.36 3.12 -35.17
CA GLY A 408 35.06 2.15 -34.14
C GLY A 408 34.31 2.65 -32.90
N VAL A 409 34.09 3.96 -32.76
CA VAL A 409 33.32 4.51 -31.61
C VAL A 409 31.88 4.05 -31.68
N THR A 410 31.37 3.49 -30.58
CA THR A 410 29.98 3.06 -30.44
C THR A 410 29.10 4.15 -29.81
N VAL A 411 27.79 4.05 -30.05
CA VAL A 411 26.78 4.91 -29.41
C VAL A 411 26.88 4.82 -27.89
N GLU A 412 27.13 3.63 -27.35
CA GLU A 412 27.25 3.35 -25.92
C GLU A 412 28.50 3.98 -25.31
N GLU A 413 29.65 3.88 -25.99
CA GLU A 413 30.90 4.52 -25.55
C GLU A 413 30.75 6.05 -25.52
N LEU A 414 30.21 6.64 -26.59
CA LEU A 414 29.98 8.09 -26.64
C LEU A 414 28.97 8.55 -25.58
N ALA A 415 27.91 7.77 -25.35
CA ALA A 415 26.93 8.05 -24.32
C ALA A 415 27.56 8.05 -22.92
N GLY A 416 28.42 7.07 -22.64
CA GLY A 416 29.17 6.98 -21.39
C GLY A 416 30.16 8.12 -21.19
N GLU A 417 30.96 8.44 -22.21
CA GLU A 417 31.96 9.53 -22.15
C GLU A 417 31.32 10.90 -21.92
N MET A 418 30.17 11.15 -22.56
CA MET A 418 29.49 12.45 -22.47
C MET A 418 28.46 12.52 -21.34
N GLY A 419 28.18 11.42 -20.64
CA GLY A 419 27.16 11.35 -19.59
C GLY A 419 25.74 11.58 -20.11
N ILE A 420 25.44 11.16 -21.35
CA ILE A 420 24.16 11.39 -22.04
C ILE A 420 23.43 10.07 -22.32
N SER A 421 22.16 10.12 -22.69
CA SER A 421 21.45 8.91 -23.08
C SER A 421 21.96 8.33 -24.43
N PRO A 422 21.98 7.00 -24.63
CA PRO A 422 22.32 6.37 -25.91
C PRO A 422 21.50 6.90 -27.08
N SER A 423 20.24 7.27 -26.82
CA SER A 423 19.34 7.82 -27.83
C SER A 423 19.78 9.20 -28.36
N VAL A 424 20.49 9.98 -27.53
CA VAL A 424 21.01 11.31 -27.87
C VAL A 424 22.35 11.17 -28.55
N ALA A 425 23.24 10.33 -28.02
CA ALA A 425 24.52 9.99 -28.66
C ALA A 425 24.32 9.50 -30.09
N LYS A 426 23.35 8.60 -30.33
CA LYS A 426 22.99 8.11 -31.67
C LYS A 426 22.53 9.22 -32.61
N GLU A 427 21.72 10.17 -32.13
CA GLU A 427 21.25 11.30 -32.94
C GLU A 427 22.40 12.26 -33.30
N MET A 428 23.29 12.52 -32.35
CA MET A 428 24.46 13.37 -32.56
C MET A 428 25.41 12.75 -33.59
N LEU A 429 25.75 11.46 -33.43
CA LEU A 429 26.56 10.72 -34.39
C LEU A 429 25.90 10.70 -35.77
N LYS A 430 24.60 10.42 -35.84
CA LYS A 430 23.87 10.41 -37.12
C LYS A 430 23.98 11.74 -37.86
N LYS A 431 23.73 12.86 -37.17
CA LYS A 431 23.86 14.21 -37.77
C LYS A 431 25.29 14.52 -38.22
N LYS A 432 26.30 14.16 -37.43
CA LYS A 432 27.70 14.43 -37.76
C LYS A 432 28.18 13.56 -38.93
N VAL A 433 27.78 12.29 -38.94
CA VAL A 433 28.04 11.34 -40.02
C VAL A 433 27.33 11.76 -41.31
N GLU A 434 26.11 12.29 -41.27
CA GLU A 434 25.42 12.83 -42.45
C GLU A 434 26.18 13.99 -43.11
N THR A 435 27.01 14.71 -42.36
CA THR A 435 27.89 15.78 -42.88
C THR A 435 29.28 15.31 -43.31
N SER A 436 29.58 14.01 -43.20
CA SER A 436 30.88 13.43 -43.56
C SER A 436 30.73 12.39 -44.67
N GLU A 437 31.55 12.50 -45.71
CA GLU A 437 31.60 11.49 -46.77
C GLU A 437 32.44 10.26 -46.39
N GLN A 438 33.25 10.36 -45.33
CA GLN A 438 34.25 9.35 -44.97
C GLN A 438 33.79 8.42 -43.83
N TYR A 439 32.73 8.77 -43.12
CA TYR A 439 32.23 8.00 -41.98
C TYR A 439 30.78 7.57 -42.21
N HIS A 440 30.42 6.46 -41.60
CA HIS A 440 29.08 5.89 -41.63
C HIS A 440 28.69 5.36 -40.25
N LEU A 441 27.41 5.46 -39.89
CA LEU A 441 26.89 4.92 -38.64
C LEU A 441 26.15 3.62 -38.97
N ILE A 442 26.73 2.49 -38.57
CA ILE A 442 26.23 1.14 -38.89
C ILE A 442 26.07 0.37 -37.59
N SER A 443 24.88 -0.17 -37.34
CA SER A 443 24.57 -0.93 -36.12
C SER A 443 24.96 -0.21 -34.81
N GLY A 444 24.92 1.13 -34.80
CA GLY A 444 25.32 1.94 -33.63
C GLY A 444 26.83 2.18 -33.49
N ARG A 445 27.65 1.79 -34.49
CA ARG A 445 29.10 2.02 -34.52
C ARG A 445 29.46 3.00 -35.64
N VAL A 446 30.33 3.97 -35.34
CA VAL A 446 30.94 4.85 -36.32
C VAL A 446 32.00 4.06 -37.07
N THR A 447 31.91 4.03 -38.39
CA THR A 447 32.79 3.24 -39.25
C THR A 447 33.34 4.11 -40.36
N HIS A 448 34.66 4.14 -40.50
CA HIS A 448 35.34 4.84 -41.59
C HIS A 448 35.22 4.05 -42.91
N GLN A 449 35.19 4.77 -44.03
CA GLN A 449 35.02 4.18 -45.36
C GLN A 449 36.12 3.16 -45.69
N THR A 450 37.37 3.42 -45.30
CA THR A 450 38.49 2.47 -45.50
C THR A 450 38.26 1.13 -44.80
N THR A 451 37.60 1.15 -43.64
CA THR A 451 37.30 -0.06 -42.86
C THR A 451 36.21 -0.87 -43.56
N LEU A 452 35.24 -0.21 -44.18
CA LEU A 452 34.26 -0.87 -45.04
C LEU A 452 34.89 -1.44 -46.32
N ASP A 453 35.81 -0.72 -46.94
CA ASP A 453 36.51 -1.18 -48.15
C ASP A 453 37.38 -2.41 -47.84
N GLU A 454 38.10 -2.40 -46.72
CA GLU A 454 38.87 -3.55 -46.22
C GLU A 454 37.95 -4.75 -45.93
N LEU A 455 36.85 -4.53 -45.22
CA LEU A 455 35.89 -5.58 -44.91
C LEU A 455 35.26 -6.17 -46.19
N LYS A 456 34.97 -5.32 -47.18
CA LYS A 456 34.48 -5.76 -48.50
C LYS A 456 35.53 -6.60 -49.22
N ARG A 457 36.81 -6.22 -49.17
CA ARG A 457 37.91 -7.00 -49.76
C ARG A 457 37.99 -8.38 -49.10
N GLN A 458 38.00 -8.44 -47.78
CA GLN A 458 38.05 -9.70 -47.02
C GLN A 458 36.89 -10.62 -47.37
N ILE A 459 35.67 -10.09 -47.48
CA ILE A 459 34.49 -10.88 -47.89
C ILE A 459 34.62 -11.36 -49.34
N THR A 460 35.14 -10.53 -50.25
CA THR A 460 35.32 -10.89 -51.67
C THR A 460 36.37 -11.98 -51.86
N GLU A 461 37.39 -12.02 -51.01
CA GLU A 461 38.48 -13.01 -51.04
C GLU A 461 38.08 -14.36 -50.41
N LEU A 462 36.91 -14.45 -49.77
CA LEU A 462 36.41 -15.72 -49.23
C LEU A 462 36.15 -16.72 -50.36
N SER A 463 36.77 -17.91 -50.24
CA SER A 463 36.54 -19.02 -51.15
C SER A 463 35.15 -19.65 -51.00
N ASP A 464 34.48 -19.45 -49.86
CA ASP A 464 33.15 -19.95 -49.55
C ASP A 464 32.25 -18.85 -48.96
N MET A 465 31.32 -18.38 -49.78
CA MET A 465 30.35 -17.31 -49.48
C MET A 465 29.11 -17.77 -48.69
N ARG A 466 29.19 -18.89 -47.96
CA ARG A 466 28.14 -19.26 -46.99
C ARG A 466 28.03 -18.21 -45.89
N LEU A 467 26.80 -17.96 -45.44
CA LEU A 467 26.48 -16.96 -44.43
C LEU A 467 27.30 -17.15 -43.15
N LYS A 468 27.56 -18.41 -42.76
CA LYS A 468 28.38 -18.74 -41.60
C LYS A 468 29.79 -18.15 -41.68
N ASN A 469 30.51 -18.38 -42.78
CA ASN A 469 31.89 -17.92 -42.97
C ASN A 469 31.93 -16.39 -43.05
N VAL A 470 30.96 -15.79 -43.76
CA VAL A 470 30.84 -14.33 -43.82
C VAL A 470 30.55 -13.76 -42.43
N THR A 471 29.67 -14.39 -41.65
CA THR A 471 29.37 -13.96 -40.27
C THR A 471 30.60 -14.04 -39.37
N GLU A 472 31.45 -15.06 -39.53
CA GLU A 472 32.72 -15.17 -38.81
C GLU A 472 33.68 -14.03 -39.18
N THR A 473 33.82 -13.69 -40.47
CA THR A 473 34.61 -12.53 -40.92
C THR A 473 34.06 -11.22 -40.37
N LEU A 474 32.74 -11.04 -40.37
CA LEU A 474 32.07 -9.87 -39.80
C LEU A 474 32.32 -9.76 -38.29
N GLN A 475 32.16 -10.84 -37.55
CA GLN A 475 32.39 -10.87 -36.10
C GLN A 475 33.85 -10.55 -35.74
N ASN A 476 34.81 -11.06 -36.49
CA ASN A 476 36.23 -10.75 -36.31
C ASN A 476 36.54 -9.27 -36.55
N ALA A 477 35.80 -8.62 -37.45
CA ALA A 477 35.88 -7.18 -37.69
C ALA A 477 34.99 -6.34 -36.76
N GLY A 478 34.22 -6.97 -35.86
CA GLY A 478 33.33 -6.30 -34.91
C GLY A 478 31.99 -5.83 -35.51
N PHE A 479 31.51 -6.48 -36.57
CA PHE A 479 30.24 -6.17 -37.24
C PHE A 479 29.24 -7.32 -37.18
N ASP A 480 27.96 -6.98 -37.28
CA ASP A 480 26.87 -7.93 -37.49
C ASP A 480 26.45 -7.97 -38.97
N ILE A 481 25.45 -8.81 -39.29
CA ILE A 481 24.95 -9.02 -40.65
C ILE A 481 24.35 -7.73 -41.26
N GLU A 482 23.98 -6.72 -40.48
CA GLU A 482 23.36 -5.49 -41.00
C GLU A 482 24.33 -4.70 -41.89
N VAL A 483 25.65 -4.80 -41.67
CA VAL A 483 26.68 -4.13 -42.48
C VAL A 483 26.65 -4.59 -43.94
N LEU A 484 26.23 -5.82 -44.22
CA LEU A 484 26.21 -6.39 -45.58
C LEU A 484 25.43 -5.53 -46.55
N ARG A 485 24.30 -4.94 -46.10
CA ARG A 485 23.48 -4.06 -46.93
C ARG A 485 24.27 -2.82 -47.40
N LYS A 486 25.15 -2.28 -46.54
CA LYS A 486 25.99 -1.13 -46.85
C LYS A 486 27.17 -1.51 -47.76
N LEU A 487 27.71 -2.72 -47.61
CA LEU A 487 28.77 -3.26 -48.47
C LEU A 487 28.28 -3.69 -49.87
N GLY A 488 26.95 -3.72 -50.08
CA GLY A 488 26.35 -4.09 -51.35
C GLY A 488 26.08 -5.58 -51.48
N TYR A 489 25.93 -6.31 -50.38
CA TYR A 489 25.57 -7.73 -50.36
C TYR A 489 24.15 -7.95 -49.81
N THR A 490 23.57 -9.11 -50.14
CA THR A 490 22.31 -9.60 -49.59
C THR A 490 22.43 -11.08 -49.26
N VAL A 491 21.67 -11.52 -48.26
CA VAL A 491 21.58 -12.94 -47.88
C VAL A 491 20.53 -13.63 -48.74
N GLU A 492 20.92 -14.70 -49.43
CA GLU A 492 20.04 -15.61 -50.17
C GLU A 492 19.78 -16.86 -49.33
N TRP A 493 18.52 -17.08 -48.97
CA TRP A 493 18.09 -18.24 -48.21
C TRP A 493 17.70 -19.38 -49.16
N ARG A 494 18.37 -20.53 -49.06
CA ARG A 494 18.03 -21.75 -49.79
C ARG A 494 17.35 -22.77 -48.87
N GLY A 495 16.12 -22.44 -48.48
CA GLY A 495 15.29 -23.25 -47.57
C GLY A 495 15.30 -22.77 -46.13
N LEU A 496 14.80 -23.61 -45.22
CA LEU A 496 14.68 -23.32 -43.77
C LEU A 496 15.95 -23.60 -42.97
N ASP A 497 16.97 -24.15 -43.61
CA ASP A 497 18.25 -24.51 -42.99
C ASP A 497 19.21 -23.30 -43.05
N PRO A 498 19.55 -22.67 -41.91
CA PRO A 498 20.42 -21.49 -41.87
C PRO A 498 21.83 -21.76 -42.38
N GLU A 499 22.32 -23.01 -42.30
CA GLU A 499 23.64 -23.41 -42.77
C GLU A 499 23.74 -23.40 -44.31
N LYS A 500 22.59 -23.35 -45.01
CA LYS A 500 22.51 -23.28 -46.48
C LYS A 500 22.36 -21.86 -47.00
N ALA A 501 22.27 -20.85 -46.13
CA ALA A 501 22.20 -19.46 -46.54
C ALA A 501 23.55 -19.01 -47.14
N THR A 502 23.49 -18.25 -48.23
CA THR A 502 24.67 -17.73 -48.93
C THR A 502 24.59 -16.23 -49.09
N VAL A 503 25.72 -15.54 -49.06
CA VAL A 503 25.81 -14.10 -49.29
C VAL A 503 26.13 -13.86 -50.76
N LYS A 504 25.38 -12.97 -51.41
CA LYS A 504 25.57 -12.59 -52.81
C LYS A 504 25.67 -11.09 -52.96
N GLU A 505 26.43 -10.64 -53.95
CA GLU A 505 26.39 -9.24 -54.35
C GLU A 505 24.98 -8.86 -54.79
N ARG A 506 24.53 -7.72 -54.30
CA ARG A 506 23.25 -7.13 -54.63
C ARG A 506 23.36 -6.58 -56.05
N ARG A 507 22.67 -7.20 -57.00
CA ARG A 507 22.50 -6.62 -58.34
C ARG A 507 21.73 -5.31 -58.19
N VAL A 508 22.32 -4.22 -58.66
CA VAL A 508 21.71 -2.88 -58.69
C VAL A 508 20.56 -2.86 -59.68
#